data_AF-A0A822G4N9-F1
#
_entry.id   AF-A0A822G4N9-F1
#
_cell.length_a   1.000
_cell.length_b   1.000
_cell.length_c   1.000
_cell.angle_alpha   90.00
_cell.angle_beta   90.00
_cell.angle_gamma   90.00
#
_symmetry.space_group_name_H-M   'P 1'
#
loop_
_entity.id
_entity.type
_entity.pdbx_description
1 polymer ?
#
loop_
_entity_poly.entity_id
_entity_poly.type
_entity_poly.pdbx_seq_one_letter_code
_entity_poly.pdbx_strand_id
1 'polypeptide(L)'
;SILQCCLDAIENVTFAVTHLDYLDEDYRLKQIKEFNPYEHNIDILMGDMNALTREDYSDDYYRNIVVERREKSNWEKPHFDLTQLITYEWNYQDAFKKINPTLKNEQVATCPYGTRIDYIYIHPRI
;
A
#
# COMPACT_ATOMS: atom_id res chain seq x y z
N SER A 1 -6.02 -21.79 -9.80
CA SER A 1 -4.60 -22.13 -10.05
C SER A 1 -4.01 -20.97 -10.83
N ILE A 2 -2.88 -20.36 -10.45
CA ILE A 2 -1.65 -20.85 -9.82
C ILE A 2 -1.29 -19.98 -8.59
N LEU A 3 -0.82 -20.63 -7.52
CA LEU A 3 0.11 -20.06 -6.54
C LEU A 3 1.51 -20.54 -6.95
N GLN A 4 2.43 -19.64 -7.33
CA GLN A 4 3.88 -19.74 -7.11
C GLN A 4 4.63 -18.51 -7.69
N CYS A 5 5.72 -18.10 -7.04
CA CYS A 5 6.98 -17.77 -7.70
C CYS A 5 8.12 -18.52 -6.97
N CYS A 6 9.21 -18.84 -7.69
CA CYS A 6 10.45 -19.34 -7.10
C CYS A 6 11.51 -18.25 -7.27
N LEU A 7 12.20 -17.93 -6.18
CA LEU A 7 13.27 -16.94 -6.15
C LEU A 7 14.60 -17.63 -6.46
N ASP A 8 14.84 -17.93 -7.73
CA ASP A 8 16.16 -18.38 -8.16
C ASP A 8 17.03 -17.15 -8.43
N ALA A 9 18.11 -17.01 -7.66
CA ALA A 9 19.11 -15.93 -7.73
C ALA A 9 18.74 -14.57 -7.12
N ILE A 10 17.95 -14.54 -6.05
CA ILE A 10 17.92 -13.38 -5.15
C ILE A 10 18.88 -13.63 -3.98
N GLU A 11 20.17 -13.40 -4.21
CA GLU A 11 21.14 -13.39 -3.11
C GLU A 11 21.05 -12.05 -2.37
N ASN A 12 20.95 -12.10 -1.04
CA ASN A 12 21.01 -10.93 -0.15
C ASN A 12 19.87 -9.90 -0.29
N VAL A 13 18.68 -10.28 -0.78
CA VAL A 13 17.48 -9.43 -0.69
C VAL A 13 16.44 -10.10 0.20
N THR A 14 15.95 -9.37 1.19
CA THR A 14 14.89 -9.79 2.11
C THR A 14 13.55 -9.26 1.63
N PHE A 15 12.49 -10.05 1.76
CA PHE A 15 11.15 -9.58 1.45
C PHE A 15 10.16 -9.99 2.53
N ALA A 16 9.09 -9.21 2.64
CA ALA A 16 7.97 -9.48 3.51
C ALA A 16 6.67 -9.32 2.73
N VAL A 17 5.73 -10.22 3.01
CA VAL A 17 4.37 -10.15 2.49
C VAL A 17 3.44 -9.95 3.66
N THR A 18 2.57 -8.95 3.59
CA THR A 18 1.61 -8.65 4.66
C THR A 18 0.19 -8.54 4.12
N HIS A 19 -0.77 -8.73 5.01
CA HIS A 19 -2.18 -8.43 4.82
C HIS A 19 -2.64 -7.71 6.09
N LEU A 20 -2.83 -6.40 6.00
CA LEU A 20 -3.18 -5.57 7.17
C LEU A 20 -4.69 -5.51 7.39
N ASP A 21 -5.09 -5.09 8.59
CA ASP A 21 -6.49 -4.93 8.98
C ASP A 21 -7.29 -4.12 7.96
N TYR A 22 -8.52 -4.54 7.66
CA TYR A 22 -9.34 -3.90 6.63
C TYR A 22 -10.34 -2.87 7.17
N LEU A 23 -10.45 -2.73 8.49
CA LEU A 23 -11.48 -1.95 9.15
C LEU A 23 -10.98 -0.60 9.68
N ASP A 24 -9.76 -0.56 10.23
CA ASP A 24 -9.29 0.56 11.05
C ASP A 24 -7.79 0.83 10.85
N GLU A 25 -7.44 2.04 10.40
CA GLU A 25 -6.05 2.43 10.16
C GLU A 25 -5.17 2.39 11.41
N ASP A 26 -5.70 2.65 12.60
CA ASP A 26 -4.92 2.62 13.83
C ASP A 26 -4.41 1.20 14.11
N TYR A 27 -5.23 0.18 13.81
CA TYR A 27 -4.81 -1.22 13.90
C TYR A 27 -3.78 -1.56 12.82
N ARG A 28 -3.95 -1.08 11.58
CA ARG A 28 -2.95 -1.29 10.52
C ARG A 28 -1.61 -0.66 10.87
N LEU A 29 -1.62 0.55 11.42
CA LEU A 29 -0.43 1.26 11.91
C LEU A 29 0.24 0.50 13.06
N LYS A 30 -0.54 -0.04 14.00
CA LYS A 30 -0.02 -0.89 15.07
C LYS A 30 0.64 -2.15 14.50
N GLN A 31 -0.03 -2.86 13.60
CA GLN A 31 0.48 -4.08 12.97
C GLN A 31 1.80 -3.84 12.24
N ILE A 32 1.88 -2.79 11.41
CA ILE A 32 3.10 -2.53 10.64
C ILE A 32 4.25 -2.06 11.54
N LYS A 33 3.97 -1.33 12.64
CA LYS A 33 4.98 -0.92 13.63
C LYS A 33 5.44 -2.08 14.51
N GLU A 34 4.56 -3.04 14.83
CA GLU A 34 4.94 -4.28 15.52
C GLU A 34 5.82 -5.16 14.64
N PHE A 35 5.51 -5.25 13.33
CA PHE A 35 6.34 -5.96 12.36
C PHE A 35 7.66 -5.24 12.07
N ASN A 36 7.65 -3.90 12.03
CA ASN A 36 8.79 -3.01 11.81
C ASN A 36 9.74 -3.40 10.64
N PRO A 37 9.25 -3.42 9.39
CA PRO A 37 10.07 -3.80 8.23
C PRO A 37 11.29 -2.89 8.03
N TYR A 38 11.21 -1.65 8.50
CA TYR A 38 12.32 -0.70 8.47
C TYR A 38 13.48 -1.14 9.37
N GLU A 39 13.23 -1.40 10.66
CA GLU A 39 14.30 -1.87 11.58
C GLU A 39 14.85 -3.24 11.21
N HIS A 40 14.01 -4.12 10.67
CA HIS A 40 14.44 -5.44 10.20
C HIS A 40 15.15 -5.42 8.84
N ASN A 41 15.33 -4.25 8.23
CA ASN A 41 15.97 -4.10 6.92
C ASN A 41 15.34 -5.01 5.86
N ILE A 42 14.01 -4.96 5.73
CA ILE A 42 13.30 -5.63 4.63
C ILE A 42 13.56 -4.85 3.33
N ASP A 43 14.03 -5.50 2.28
CA ASP A 43 14.23 -4.82 0.99
C ASP A 43 12.94 -4.59 0.24
N ILE A 44 12.04 -5.58 0.26
CA ILE A 44 10.78 -5.54 -0.47
C ILE A 44 9.64 -5.82 0.50
N LEU A 45 8.82 -4.81 0.75
CA LEU A 45 7.59 -4.93 1.52
C LEU A 45 6.41 -4.93 0.56
N MET A 46 5.60 -5.98 0.56
CA MET A 46 4.48 -6.08 -0.37
C MET A 46 3.23 -6.69 0.25
N GLY A 47 2.10 -6.49 -0.43
CA GLY A 47 0.84 -7.14 -0.08
C GLY A 47 -0.32 -6.16 0.00
N ASP A 48 -1.39 -6.62 0.63
CA ASP A 48 -2.61 -5.86 0.84
C ASP A 48 -2.45 -5.01 2.10
N MET A 49 -2.21 -3.71 1.89
CA MET A 49 -2.02 -2.77 2.98
C MET A 49 -3.35 -2.29 3.56
N ASN A 50 -4.47 -2.55 2.88
CA ASN A 50 -5.79 -1.97 3.15
C ASN A 50 -5.75 -0.44 3.37
N ALA A 51 -4.75 0.23 2.80
CA ALA A 51 -4.46 1.65 2.99
C ALA A 51 -4.50 2.39 1.66
N LEU A 52 -4.66 3.71 1.75
CA LEU A 52 -4.76 4.57 0.58
C LEU A 52 -3.58 5.54 0.53
N THR A 53 -3.20 5.92 -0.69
CA THR A 53 -2.29 7.04 -0.95
C THR A 53 -3.08 8.17 -1.58
N ARG A 54 -2.99 9.39 -1.04
CA ARG A 54 -3.85 10.49 -1.49
C ARG A 54 -3.58 10.86 -2.94
N GLU A 55 -2.33 10.84 -3.36
CA GLU A 55 -1.83 11.26 -4.66
C GLU A 55 -2.29 10.34 -5.80
N ASP A 56 -2.84 9.16 -5.48
CA ASP A 56 -3.42 8.25 -6.45
C ASP A 56 -4.73 8.78 -7.05
N TYR A 57 -5.37 9.76 -6.41
CA TYR A 57 -6.71 10.21 -6.79
C TYR A 57 -6.72 11.70 -7.17
N SER A 58 -7.50 12.07 -8.19
CA SER A 58 -7.92 13.47 -8.36
C SER A 58 -8.91 13.86 -7.25
N ASP A 59 -9.07 15.15 -7.01
CA ASP A 59 -9.99 15.65 -5.96
C ASP A 59 -11.43 15.18 -6.20
N ASP A 60 -11.87 15.22 -7.46
CA ASP A 60 -13.21 14.76 -7.84
C ASP A 60 -13.38 13.25 -7.66
N TYR A 61 -12.38 12.44 -8.05
CA TYR A 61 -12.44 10.99 -7.86
C TYR A 61 -12.41 10.62 -6.38
N TYR A 62 -11.54 11.28 -5.60
CA TYR A 62 -11.47 11.09 -4.17
C TYR A 62 -12.82 11.38 -3.49
N ARG A 63 -13.44 12.53 -3.79
CA ARG A 63 -14.74 12.88 -3.20
C ARG A 63 -15.85 11.93 -3.66
N ASN A 64 -16.00 11.74 -4.96
CA ASN A 64 -17.18 11.10 -5.53
C ASN A 64 -17.11 9.56 -5.51
N ILE A 65 -15.91 8.98 -5.46
CA ILE A 65 -15.71 7.53 -5.46
C ILE A 65 -15.19 7.04 -4.11
N VAL A 66 -14.06 7.58 -3.64
CA VAL A 66 -13.40 7.07 -2.42
C VAL A 66 -14.22 7.38 -1.17
N VAL A 67 -14.57 8.65 -0.95
CA VAL A 67 -15.33 9.09 0.23
C VAL A 67 -16.76 8.57 0.18
N GLU A 68 -17.49 8.83 -0.91
CA GLU A 68 -18.90 8.41 -1.04
C GLU A 68 -19.09 6.91 -0.82
N ARG A 69 -18.17 6.07 -1.30
CA ARG A 69 -18.29 4.62 -1.16
C ARG A 69 -18.10 4.15 0.27
N ARG A 70 -17.13 4.74 0.98
CA ARG A 70 -16.89 4.48 2.41
C ARG A 70 -18.11 4.89 3.24
N GLU A 71 -18.67 6.07 2.98
CA GLU A 71 -19.89 6.55 3.64
C GLU A 71 -21.09 5.63 3.40
N LYS A 72 -21.34 5.22 2.15
CA LYS A 72 -22.45 4.30 1.80
C LYS A 72 -22.30 2.92 2.43
N SER A 73 -21.07 2.50 2.72
CA SER A 73 -20.75 1.18 3.28
C SER A 73 -20.54 1.20 4.80
N ASN A 74 -20.72 2.36 5.46
CA ASN A 74 -20.36 2.60 6.87
C ASN A 74 -18.93 2.17 7.22
N TRP A 75 -17.99 2.39 6.29
CA TRP A 75 -16.57 2.18 6.53
C TRP A 75 -15.95 3.40 7.18
N GLU A 76 -14.77 3.23 7.78
CA GLU A 76 -13.97 4.36 8.27
C GLU A 76 -13.73 5.37 7.14
N LYS A 77 -13.53 6.63 7.53
CA LYS A 77 -13.12 7.67 6.58
C LYS A 77 -11.77 7.31 5.97
N PRO A 78 -11.48 7.72 4.74
CA PRO A 78 -10.17 7.49 4.16
C PRO A 78 -9.08 8.22 4.98
N HIS A 79 -8.08 7.46 5.38
CA HIS A 79 -6.84 7.94 5.98
C HIS A 79 -5.66 7.58 5.06
N PHE A 80 -4.50 8.20 5.30
CA PHE A 80 -3.31 8.04 4.47
C PHE A 80 -2.04 7.80 5.29
N ASP A 81 -2.18 7.74 6.61
CA ASP A 81 -1.07 7.81 7.55
C ASP A 81 -0.14 6.60 7.39
N LEU A 82 -0.71 5.43 7.10
CA LEU A 82 0.10 4.22 6.87
C LEU A 82 0.99 4.33 5.64
N THR A 83 0.46 4.80 4.50
CA THR A 83 1.28 4.92 3.29
C THR A 83 2.27 6.08 3.39
N GLN A 84 1.94 7.11 4.18
CA GLN A 84 2.87 8.20 4.51
C GLN A 84 4.00 7.73 5.42
N LEU A 85 3.71 6.94 6.45
CA LEU A 85 4.73 6.32 7.32
C LEU A 85 5.72 5.52 6.48
N ILE A 86 5.23 4.64 5.60
CA ILE A 86 6.09 3.78 4.78
C ILE A 86 6.95 4.60 3.81
N THR A 87 6.36 5.58 3.11
CA THR A 87 7.04 6.28 2.02
C THR A 87 7.84 7.52 2.44
N TYR A 88 7.37 8.28 3.44
CA TYR A 88 8.02 9.50 3.89
C TYR A 88 8.89 9.29 5.13
N GLU A 89 8.44 8.51 6.12
CA GLU A 89 9.22 8.29 7.34
C GLU A 89 10.24 7.16 7.18
N TRP A 90 9.82 6.02 6.65
CA TRP A 90 10.70 4.87 6.39
C TRP A 90 11.37 4.90 5.01
N ASN A 91 11.04 5.91 4.20
CA ASN A 91 11.66 6.19 2.90
C ASN A 91 11.58 5.03 1.88
N TYR A 92 10.62 4.12 2.01
CA TYR A 92 10.41 3.12 0.98
C TYR A 92 9.83 3.77 -0.29
N GLN A 93 10.21 3.23 -1.44
CA GLN A 93 9.73 3.68 -2.74
C GLN A 93 8.58 2.79 -3.20
N ASP A 94 7.45 3.39 -3.58
CA ASP A 94 6.38 2.68 -4.26
C ASP A 94 6.83 2.28 -5.68
N ALA A 95 7.02 0.98 -5.90
CA ALA A 95 7.54 0.43 -7.15
C ALA A 95 6.61 0.74 -8.34
N PHE A 96 5.29 0.68 -8.13
CA PHE A 96 4.31 0.96 -9.17
C PHE A 96 4.34 2.43 -9.56
N LYS A 97 4.34 3.35 -8.58
CA LYS A 97 4.35 4.80 -8.83
C LYS A 97 5.69 5.30 -9.38
N LYS A 98 6.81 4.64 -9.04
CA LYS A 98 8.13 4.94 -9.64
C LYS A 98 8.12 4.78 -11.16
N ILE A 99 7.44 3.75 -11.67
CA ILE A 99 7.32 3.50 -13.11
C ILE A 99 6.13 4.26 -13.72
N ASN A 100 5.06 4.47 -12.95
CA ASN A 100 3.80 5.05 -13.42
C ASN A 100 3.42 6.33 -12.64
N PRO A 101 4.23 7.40 -12.68
CA PRO A 101 4.03 8.58 -11.82
C PRO A 101 2.73 9.33 -12.14
N THR A 102 2.26 9.26 -13.38
CA THR A 102 1.07 10.02 -13.86
C THR A 102 -0.25 9.26 -13.75
N LEU A 103 -0.23 7.93 -13.58
CA LEU A 103 -1.47 7.15 -13.45
C LEU A 103 -2.21 7.50 -12.16
N LYS A 104 -3.53 7.63 -12.26
CA LYS A 104 -4.46 8.00 -11.17
C LYS A 104 -5.80 7.28 -11.32
N ASN A 105 -6.65 7.41 -10.30
CA ASN A 105 -8.06 7.00 -10.31
C ASN A 105 -8.23 5.51 -10.63
N GLU A 106 -9.14 5.15 -11.55
CA GLU A 106 -9.40 3.76 -11.93
C GLU A 106 -8.16 3.05 -12.47
N GLN A 107 -7.20 3.80 -13.03
CA GLN A 107 -5.99 3.23 -13.64
C GLN A 107 -5.03 2.63 -12.62
N VAL A 108 -5.18 2.98 -11.33
CA VAL A 108 -4.33 2.45 -10.26
C VAL A 108 -5.07 1.42 -9.40
N ALA A 109 -6.38 1.24 -9.60
CA ALA A 109 -7.20 0.40 -8.74
C ALA A 109 -6.72 -1.06 -8.74
N THR A 110 -6.54 -1.63 -7.55
CA THR A 110 -6.17 -3.04 -7.37
C THR A 110 -7.30 -3.86 -6.76
N CYS A 111 -8.37 -3.20 -6.29
CA CYS A 111 -9.54 -3.88 -5.74
C CYS A 111 -10.84 -3.47 -6.45
N PRO A 112 -11.93 -4.27 -6.30
CA PRO A 112 -13.24 -3.96 -6.86
C PRO A 112 -13.87 -2.66 -6.34
N TYR A 113 -13.22 -2.02 -5.36
CA TYR A 113 -13.67 -0.77 -4.77
C TYR A 113 -13.28 0.48 -5.57
N GLY A 114 -12.49 0.32 -6.64
CA GLY A 114 -11.99 1.44 -7.43
C GLY A 114 -10.85 2.19 -6.71
N THR A 115 -10.23 1.53 -5.73
CA THR A 115 -9.11 2.04 -4.95
C THR A 115 -7.91 1.12 -5.13
N ARG A 116 -6.71 1.68 -4.93
CA ARG A 116 -5.48 0.92 -4.80
C ARG A 116 -5.23 0.63 -3.32
N ILE A 117 -5.07 -0.64 -2.99
CA ILE A 117 -4.77 -1.12 -1.63
C ILE A 117 -3.60 -2.13 -1.61
N ASP A 118 -3.23 -2.67 -2.77
CA ASP A 118 -2.10 -3.57 -2.93
C ASP A 118 -0.86 -2.79 -3.36
N TYR A 119 0.23 -2.97 -2.64
CA TYR A 119 1.47 -2.22 -2.84
C TYR A 119 2.68 -3.16 -2.94
N ILE A 120 3.69 -2.70 -3.68
CA ILE A 120 5.05 -3.22 -3.62
C ILE A 120 5.94 -2.02 -3.32
N TYR A 121 6.53 -2.04 -2.14
CA TYR A 121 7.45 -1.04 -1.64
C TYR A 121 8.88 -1.57 -1.65
N ILE A 122 9.81 -0.73 -2.09
CA ILE A 122 11.22 -1.06 -2.27
C ILE A 122 12.07 -0.16 -1.37
N HIS A 123 12.89 -0.75 -0.51
CA HIS A 123 13.84 -0.02 0.30
C HIS A 123 14.90 0.64 -0.61
N PRO A 124 15.31 1.91 -0.39
CA PRO A 124 16.25 2.63 -1.27
C PRO A 124 17.66 2.03 -1.41
N ARG A 125 17.96 0.96 -0.67
CA ARG A 125 19.28 0.32 -0.69
C ARG A 125 19.43 -0.66 -1.85
N ILE A 126 18.34 -0.99 -2.53
CA ILE A 126 18.29 -1.81 -3.75
C ILE A 126 17.80 -1.01 -4.96
#